data_AF-A0A947G314-F1
#
_entry.id   AF-A0A947G314-F1
#
_cell.length_a   1.000
_cell.length_b   1.000
_cell.length_c   1.000
_cell.angle_alpha   90.00
_cell.angle_beta   90.00
_cell.angle_gamma   90.00
#
_symmetry.space_group_name_H-M   'P 1'
#
loop_
_entity.id
_entity.type
_entity.pdbx_description
1 polymer ?
#
loop_
_entity_poly.entity_id
_entity_poly.type
_entity_poly.pdbx_seq_one_letter_code
_entity_poly.pdbx_strand_id
1 'polypeptide(L)'
;MPWRRMRLRNAEVLARCDESGELVAREGRVEVRYRPNDGRAYFASASNLKSSGAAPRIEPDSFCAPGEAVQKSKKPSKKSSSAASSKGSVAPEQPGGDEVLVYADGACSGNPGPAGVGAVALWGDQRRELSEYIGEATNNIAELTGILRAAELATELGRPLRLYTDSTYSIGVLTQGWKVRANKELVARVRRALDAHPDAQLFHVRGHQGVRLNEEADGLAVRAVQDRASTGWVSP
;
A
#
# COMPACT_ATOMS: atom_id res chain seq x y z
N MET A 1 -5.78 30.63 1.88
CA MET A 1 -6.85 30.57 0.85
C MET A 1 -7.92 29.58 1.30
N PRO A 2 -9.21 29.96 1.35
CA PRO A 2 -10.27 29.12 1.88
C PRO A 2 -10.59 27.89 1.01
N TRP A 3 -11.44 27.01 1.54
CA TRP A 3 -11.85 25.75 0.94
C TRP A 3 -13.34 25.71 0.73
N ARG A 4 -13.79 25.19 -0.41
CA ARG A 4 -15.21 24.99 -0.71
C ARG A 4 -15.50 23.50 -0.90
N ARG A 5 -16.59 23.02 -0.30
CA ARG A 5 -17.03 21.64 -0.53
C ARG A 5 -17.59 21.47 -1.93
N MET A 6 -17.06 20.49 -2.65
CA MET A 6 -17.42 20.14 -4.01
C MET A 6 -17.54 18.64 -4.18
N ARG A 7 -18.15 18.20 -5.27
CA ARG A 7 -18.23 16.79 -5.62
C ARG A 7 -17.30 16.48 -6.78
N LEU A 8 -16.39 15.54 -6.57
CA LEU A 8 -15.53 14.97 -7.61
C LEU A 8 -15.95 13.52 -7.84
N ARG A 9 -16.58 13.25 -8.99
CA ARG A 9 -17.21 11.95 -9.29
C ARG A 9 -18.22 11.55 -8.20
N ASN A 10 -17.91 10.52 -7.41
CA ASN A 10 -18.77 9.97 -6.35
C ASN A 10 -18.30 10.34 -4.94
N ALA A 11 -17.34 11.26 -4.79
CA ALA A 11 -16.81 11.68 -3.50
C ALA A 11 -17.01 13.18 -3.26
N GLU A 12 -17.24 13.55 -2.00
CA GLU A 12 -17.14 14.93 -1.53
C GLU A 12 -15.66 15.27 -1.30
N VAL A 13 -15.25 16.44 -1.76
CA VAL A 13 -13.89 16.98 -1.64
C VAL A 13 -13.96 18.44 -1.21
N LEU A 14 -12.88 18.93 -0.60
CA LEU A 14 -12.63 20.33 -0.30
C LEU A 14 -11.75 20.86 -1.43
N ALA A 15 -12.27 21.75 -2.25
CA ALA A 15 -11.56 22.37 -3.36
C ALA A 15 -11.10 23.78 -2.98
N ARG A 16 -9.91 24.15 -3.43
CA ARG A 16 -9.34 25.46 -3.14
C ARG A 16 -10.15 26.56 -3.84
N CYS A 17 -10.53 27.58 -3.08
CA CYS A 17 -11.33 28.70 -3.56
C CYS A 17 -10.83 30.05 -3.02
N ASP A 18 -11.32 31.14 -3.59
CA ASP A 18 -11.14 32.49 -3.09
C ASP A 18 -12.20 32.86 -2.03
N GLU A 19 -12.17 34.09 -1.53
CA GLU A 19 -13.12 34.58 -0.52
C GLU A 19 -14.57 34.66 -1.03
N SER A 20 -14.78 34.75 -2.34
CA SER A 20 -16.10 34.73 -2.98
C SER A 20 -16.64 33.30 -3.15
N GLY A 21 -15.79 32.28 -2.97
CA GLY A 21 -16.11 30.88 -3.18
C GLY A 21 -15.88 30.40 -4.61
N GLU A 22 -15.24 31.20 -5.47
CA GLU A 22 -14.82 30.81 -6.81
C GLU A 22 -13.58 29.92 -6.75
N LEU A 23 -13.50 28.92 -7.63
CA LEU A 23 -12.41 27.95 -7.61
C LEU A 23 -11.10 28.57 -8.11
N VAL A 24 -10.04 28.39 -7.32
CA VAL A 24 -8.70 28.86 -7.70
C VAL A 24 -8.02 27.76 -8.52
N ALA A 25 -8.04 27.90 -9.84
CA ALA A 25 -7.39 26.99 -10.76
C ALA A 25 -6.02 27.54 -11.22
N ARG A 26 -5.00 26.67 -11.26
CA ARG A 26 -3.72 26.91 -11.94
C ARG A 26 -3.60 25.92 -13.08
N GLU A 27 -3.44 26.40 -14.31
CA GLU A 27 -3.41 25.56 -15.52
C GLU A 27 -4.65 24.65 -15.64
N GLY A 28 -5.83 25.17 -15.27
CA GLY A 28 -7.09 24.43 -15.29
C GLY A 28 -7.25 23.38 -14.17
N ARG A 29 -6.28 23.25 -13.26
CA ARG A 29 -6.31 22.32 -12.13
C ARG A 29 -6.50 23.06 -10.81
N VAL A 30 -7.36 22.50 -9.97
CA VAL A 30 -7.73 23.00 -8.65
C VAL A 30 -7.16 22.04 -7.60
N GLU A 31 -6.53 22.59 -6.56
CA GLU A 31 -6.09 21.79 -5.40
C GLU A 31 -7.33 21.29 -4.65
N VAL A 32 -7.36 19.99 -4.35
CA VAL A 32 -8.45 19.34 -3.63
C VAL A 32 -7.94 18.46 -2.50
N ARG A 33 -8.76 18.30 -1.46
CA ARG A 33 -8.54 17.38 -0.35
C ARG A 33 -9.79 16.57 -0.06
N TYR A 34 -9.62 15.29 0.27
CA TYR A 34 -10.76 14.44 0.62
C TYR A 34 -11.16 14.58 2.09
N ARG A 35 -10.24 15.07 2.94
CA ARG A 35 -10.47 15.32 4.36
C ARG A 35 -9.78 16.62 4.79
N PRO A 36 -10.28 17.30 5.83
CA PRO A 36 -9.65 18.54 6.31
C PRO A 36 -8.19 18.31 6.74
N ASN A 37 -7.92 17.26 7.53
CA ASN A 37 -6.57 16.93 8.01
C ASN A 37 -5.78 16.03 7.04
N ASP A 38 -6.13 16.03 5.75
CA ASP A 38 -5.37 15.26 4.77
C ASP A 38 -4.02 15.93 4.54
N GLY A 39 -2.93 15.21 4.83
CA GLY A 39 -1.56 15.68 4.62
C GLY A 39 -1.12 15.61 3.16
N ARG A 40 -1.94 15.05 2.27
CA ARG A 40 -1.67 14.96 0.83
C ARG A 40 -2.49 16.00 0.06
N ALA A 41 -1.82 16.72 -0.84
CA ALA A 41 -2.47 17.61 -1.79
C ALA A 41 -2.79 16.84 -3.08
N TYR A 42 -4.03 16.90 -3.53
CA TYR A 42 -4.47 16.33 -4.80
C TYR A 42 -4.88 17.45 -5.75
N PHE A 43 -4.90 17.18 -7.05
CA PHE A 43 -5.34 18.14 -8.06
C PHE A 43 -6.43 17.55 -8.95
N ALA A 44 -7.48 18.31 -9.19
CA ALA A 44 -8.58 17.93 -10.07
C ALA A 44 -8.83 19.02 -11.12
N SER A 45 -9.24 18.64 -12.33
CA SER A 45 -9.71 19.61 -13.32
C SER A 45 -10.90 20.39 -12.76
N ALA A 46 -10.90 21.72 -12.91
CA ALA A 46 -12.02 22.57 -12.49
C ALA A 46 -13.36 22.11 -13.09
N SER A 47 -13.34 21.68 -14.35
CA SER A 47 -14.51 21.15 -15.08
C SER A 47 -15.11 19.87 -14.48
N ASN A 48 -14.36 19.14 -13.66
CA ASN A 48 -14.81 17.90 -13.04
C ASN A 48 -15.41 18.11 -11.63
N LEU A 49 -15.34 19.34 -11.09
CA LEU A 49 -15.85 19.68 -9.77
C LEU A 49 -17.27 20.21 -9.87
N LYS A 50 -18.23 19.46 -9.31
CA LYS A 50 -19.66 19.80 -9.34
C LYS A 50 -20.10 20.41 -8.02
N SER A 51 -20.81 21.53 -8.07
CA SER A 51 -21.45 22.14 -6.89
C SER A 51 -22.62 21.30 -6.43
N SER A 52 -22.84 21.18 -5.12
CA SER A 52 -23.94 20.39 -4.54
C SER A 52 -25.32 21.06 -4.63
N GLY A 53 -25.46 22.20 -5.32
CA GLY A 53 -26.74 22.91 -5.50
C GLY A 53 -27.19 23.75 -4.30
N ALA A 54 -26.60 23.57 -3.13
CA ALA A 54 -26.78 24.45 -1.97
C ALA A 54 -25.81 25.64 -1.99
N ALA A 55 -26.09 26.66 -1.18
CA ALA A 55 -25.20 27.82 -1.00
C ALA A 55 -23.76 27.36 -0.69
N PRO A 56 -22.74 28.04 -1.25
CA PRO A 56 -21.34 27.64 -1.09
C PRO A 56 -20.95 27.66 0.39
N ARG A 57 -20.73 26.48 0.96
CA ARG A 57 -20.11 26.37 2.29
C ARG A 57 -18.61 26.55 2.13
N ILE A 58 -18.14 27.73 2.49
CA ILE A 58 -16.74 28.12 2.49
C ILE A 58 -16.18 27.86 3.88
N GLU A 59 -15.16 27.04 3.96
CA GLU A 59 -14.41 26.73 5.17
C GLU A 59 -13.10 27.55 5.15
N PRO A 60 -12.66 28.11 6.29
CA PRO A 60 -11.43 28.89 6.35
C PRO A 60 -10.21 28.01 6.03
N ASP A 61 -9.08 28.63 5.67
CA ASP A 61 -7.85 27.87 5.34
C ASP A 61 -7.37 27.00 6.51
N SER A 62 -7.54 27.48 7.75
CA SER A 62 -7.26 26.75 8.99
C SER A 62 -8.06 25.45 9.14
N PHE A 63 -9.18 25.31 8.42
CA PHE A 63 -9.98 24.09 8.41
C PHE A 63 -9.20 22.91 7.82
N CYS A 64 -8.34 23.14 6.83
CA CYS A 64 -7.49 22.09 6.24
C CYS A 64 -6.02 22.21 6.64
N ALA A 65 -5.72 22.72 7.83
CA ALA A 65 -4.34 22.78 8.30
C ALA A 65 -3.73 21.36 8.42
N PRO A 66 -2.42 21.17 8.16
CA PRO A 66 -1.73 19.95 8.57
C PRO A 66 -1.90 19.83 10.09
N GLY A 67 -2.57 18.77 10.56
CA GLY A 67 -2.96 18.66 11.96
C GLY A 67 -1.77 18.86 12.89
N GLU A 68 -1.84 19.86 13.77
CA GLU A 68 -0.97 19.94 14.93
C GLU A 68 -1.11 18.65 15.75
N ALA A 69 0.03 18.10 16.15
CA ALA A 69 0.10 16.89 16.94
C ALA A 69 -0.56 17.12 18.32
N VAL A 70 -1.85 16.77 18.44
CA VAL A 70 -2.52 16.70 19.73
C VAL A 70 -1.92 15.55 20.53
N GLN A 71 -1.10 15.89 21.53
CA GLN A 71 -0.67 14.96 22.57
C GLN A 71 -1.90 14.46 23.34
N LYS A 72 -2.32 13.21 23.10
CA LYS A 72 -3.35 12.55 23.92
C LYS A 72 -2.71 11.87 25.13
N SER A 73 -3.15 12.31 26.30
CA SER A 73 -2.87 11.77 27.63
C SER A 73 -3.17 10.27 27.75
N LYS A 74 -2.23 9.54 28.37
CA LYS A 74 -2.24 8.10 28.65
C LYS A 74 -3.37 7.67 29.60
N LYS A 75 -4.05 6.57 29.28
CA LYS A 75 -4.52 5.56 30.26
C LYS A 75 -4.28 4.15 29.70
N PRO A 76 -4.00 3.14 30.55
CA PRO A 76 -3.20 1.98 30.14
C PRO A 76 -4.05 0.75 29.84
N SER A 77 -3.72 0.00 28.78
CA SER A 77 -3.88 -1.47 28.78
C SER A 77 -3.23 -2.17 27.57
N LYS A 78 -2.37 -3.13 27.93
CA LYS A 78 -1.92 -4.35 27.23
C LYS A 78 -1.05 -4.21 25.96
N LYS A 79 0.21 -4.60 26.16
CA LYS A 79 1.27 -4.79 25.17
C LYS A 79 0.83 -5.77 24.07
N SER A 80 0.76 -5.29 22.84
CA SER A 80 1.19 -6.04 21.65
C SER A 80 2.31 -5.24 21.00
N SER A 81 3.44 -5.91 20.77
CA SER A 81 4.69 -5.33 20.31
C SER A 81 4.58 -4.77 18.90
N SER A 82 4.33 -3.48 18.86
CA SER A 82 4.74 -2.45 17.88
C SER A 82 5.37 -2.89 16.56
N ALA A 83 4.66 -2.61 15.47
CA ALA A 83 5.26 -2.14 14.23
C ALA A 83 6.06 -0.86 14.50
N ALA A 84 7.38 -0.98 14.54
CA ALA A 84 8.29 0.16 14.56
C ALA A 84 8.41 0.70 13.13
N SER A 85 7.72 1.80 12.85
CA SER A 85 7.99 2.60 11.65
C SER A 85 9.27 3.40 11.92
N SER A 86 10.43 2.85 11.57
CA SER A 86 11.71 3.56 11.59
C SER A 86 11.77 4.54 10.41
N LYS A 87 11.65 5.83 10.72
CA LYS A 87 12.03 6.91 9.80
C LYS A 87 13.53 6.77 9.48
N GLY A 88 13.86 6.48 8.22
CA GLY A 88 15.21 6.68 7.66
C GLY A 88 16.11 5.46 7.54
N SER A 89 15.66 4.25 7.87
CA SER A 89 16.46 3.04 7.58
C SER A 89 16.26 2.62 6.12
N VAL A 90 17.36 2.51 5.36
CA VAL A 90 17.40 1.84 4.06
C VAL A 90 16.82 0.43 4.24
N ALA A 91 15.95 -0.01 3.33
CA ALA A 91 15.36 -1.34 3.40
C ALA A 91 16.48 -2.41 3.40
N PRO A 92 16.42 -3.43 4.27
CA PRO A 92 17.54 -4.35 4.46
C PRO A 92 17.76 -5.20 3.21
N GLU A 93 19.02 -5.43 2.85
CA GLU A 93 19.39 -6.32 1.75
C GLU A 93 19.84 -7.70 2.21
N GLN A 94 19.93 -7.91 3.52
CA GLN A 94 20.34 -9.16 4.15
C GLN A 94 19.51 -9.43 5.41
N PRO A 95 19.28 -10.70 5.77
CA PRO A 95 18.65 -11.09 7.03
C PRO A 95 19.48 -10.61 8.24
N GLY A 96 18.82 -10.20 9.32
CA GLY A 96 19.46 -9.73 10.55
C GLY A 96 19.63 -10.81 11.63
N GLY A 97 19.43 -12.08 11.30
CA GLY A 97 19.36 -13.19 12.27
C GLY A 97 18.87 -14.49 11.63
N ASP A 98 18.04 -15.23 12.36
CA ASP A 98 17.43 -16.49 11.92
C ASP A 98 16.15 -16.29 11.08
N GLU A 99 15.72 -15.05 10.86
CA GLU A 99 14.57 -14.74 10.03
C GLU A 99 14.76 -15.10 8.55
N VAL A 100 13.63 -15.24 7.86
CA VAL A 100 13.57 -15.10 6.41
C VAL A 100 13.14 -13.68 6.06
N LEU A 101 13.98 -13.00 5.29
CA LEU A 101 13.71 -11.70 4.71
C LEU A 101 13.10 -11.89 3.33
N VAL A 102 11.87 -11.43 3.12
CA VAL A 102 11.16 -11.58 1.85
C VAL A 102 10.74 -10.22 1.30
N TYR A 103 10.98 -9.99 0.02
CA TYR A 103 10.38 -8.90 -0.76
C TYR A 103 9.38 -9.52 -1.73
N ALA A 104 8.16 -8.98 -1.79
CA ALA A 104 7.12 -9.51 -2.67
C ALA A 104 6.37 -8.39 -3.38
N ASP A 105 6.10 -8.62 -4.65
CA ASP A 105 5.39 -7.70 -5.55
C ASP A 105 4.42 -8.45 -6.48
N GLY A 106 3.50 -7.71 -7.09
CA GLY A 106 2.50 -8.22 -8.03
C GLY A 106 2.36 -7.32 -9.24
N ALA A 107 2.33 -7.93 -10.42
CA ALA A 107 2.15 -7.25 -11.70
C ALA A 107 0.87 -7.72 -12.40
N CYS A 108 0.22 -6.83 -13.14
CA CYS A 108 -1.00 -7.13 -13.88
C CYS A 108 -1.06 -6.28 -15.17
N SER A 109 -1.13 -6.93 -16.32
CA SER A 109 -1.17 -6.28 -17.64
C SER A 109 -2.61 -6.05 -18.10
N GLY A 110 -3.11 -4.82 -17.89
CA GLY A 110 -4.54 -4.54 -17.90
C GLY A 110 -5.16 -4.97 -16.57
N ASN A 111 -5.99 -4.14 -15.93
CA ASN A 111 -6.50 -4.43 -14.58
C ASN A 111 -8.04 -4.44 -14.56
N PRO A 112 -8.70 -5.62 -14.60
CA PRO A 112 -8.11 -6.97 -14.60
C PRO A 112 -7.43 -7.37 -15.92
N GLY A 113 -6.54 -8.36 -15.87
CA GLY A 113 -5.72 -8.85 -16.98
C GLY A 113 -4.75 -9.96 -16.53
N PRO A 114 -3.89 -10.48 -17.44
CA PRO A 114 -2.82 -11.41 -17.10
C PRO A 114 -1.97 -10.88 -15.95
N ALA A 115 -1.82 -11.66 -14.90
CA ALA A 115 -1.20 -11.26 -13.65
C ALA A 115 -0.14 -12.25 -13.18
N GLY A 116 0.87 -11.72 -12.49
CA GLY A 116 2.03 -12.45 -12.02
C GLY A 116 2.47 -11.96 -10.66
N VAL A 117 3.12 -12.85 -9.92
CA VAL A 117 3.65 -12.63 -8.59
C VAL A 117 5.15 -12.82 -8.66
N GLY A 118 5.88 -11.91 -8.02
CA GLY A 118 7.32 -11.97 -7.90
C GLY A 118 7.73 -11.88 -6.44
N ALA A 119 8.68 -12.70 -6.02
CA ALA A 119 9.24 -12.59 -4.68
C ALA A 119 10.71 -13.02 -4.62
N VAL A 120 11.45 -12.37 -3.71
CA VAL A 120 12.84 -12.69 -3.38
C VAL A 120 12.91 -12.97 -1.89
N ALA A 121 13.46 -14.11 -1.50
CA ALA A 121 13.62 -14.55 -0.13
C ALA A 121 15.08 -14.83 0.20
N LEU A 122 15.55 -14.33 1.35
CA LEU A 122 16.92 -14.47 1.86
C LEU A 122 16.87 -15.01 3.30
N TRP A 123 17.73 -15.98 3.64
CA TRP A 123 17.93 -16.45 5.02
C TRP A 123 19.33 -17.06 5.17
N GLY A 124 20.11 -16.63 6.17
CA GLY A 124 21.54 -16.98 6.24
C GLY A 124 22.23 -16.64 4.90
N ASP A 125 22.94 -17.60 4.32
CA ASP A 125 23.59 -17.48 3.01
C ASP A 125 22.73 -17.99 1.84
N GLN A 126 21.45 -18.29 2.09
CA GLN A 126 20.54 -18.85 1.08
C GLN A 126 19.68 -17.76 0.45
N ARG A 127 19.39 -17.96 -0.84
CA ARG A 127 18.48 -17.13 -1.63
C ARG A 127 17.52 -18.00 -2.42
N ARG A 128 16.24 -17.66 -2.42
CA ARG A 128 15.27 -18.20 -3.38
C ARG A 128 14.45 -17.09 -4.01
N GLU A 129 14.03 -17.33 -5.24
CA GLU A 129 13.21 -16.44 -6.04
C GLU A 129 11.95 -17.15 -6.50
N LEU A 130 10.87 -16.41 -6.61
CA LEU A 130 9.59 -16.87 -7.13
C LEU A 130 9.15 -15.96 -8.27
N SER A 131 8.84 -16.56 -9.41
CA SER A 131 8.11 -15.95 -10.52
C SER A 131 6.91 -16.85 -10.80
N GLU A 132 5.70 -16.39 -10.48
CA GLU A 132 4.47 -17.19 -10.58
C GLU A 132 3.43 -16.48 -11.43
N TYR A 133 3.03 -17.08 -12.56
CA TYR A 133 1.89 -16.63 -13.34
C TYR A 133 0.59 -17.14 -12.72
N ILE A 134 -0.33 -16.22 -12.40
CA ILE A 134 -1.58 -16.53 -11.69
C ILE A 134 -2.83 -16.42 -12.58
N GLY A 135 -2.64 -16.30 -13.90
CA GLY A 135 -3.73 -16.17 -14.86
C GLY A 135 -4.32 -14.76 -14.92
N GLU A 136 -5.60 -14.67 -15.27
CA GLU A 136 -6.36 -13.41 -15.35
C GLU A 136 -6.79 -12.98 -13.93
N ALA A 137 -6.23 -11.88 -13.42
CA ALA A 137 -6.54 -11.35 -12.10
C ALA A 137 -6.43 -9.82 -12.05
N THR A 138 -6.44 -9.24 -10.84
CA THR A 138 -6.19 -7.80 -10.63
C THR A 138 -4.85 -7.63 -9.93
N ASN A 139 -4.26 -6.42 -10.01
CA ASN A 139 -3.00 -6.15 -9.30
C ASN A 139 -3.10 -6.45 -7.80
N ASN A 140 -4.20 -6.06 -7.16
CA ASN A 140 -4.42 -6.32 -5.74
C ASN A 140 -4.45 -7.83 -5.40
N ILE A 141 -4.91 -8.67 -6.34
CA ILE A 141 -4.87 -10.13 -6.15
C ILE A 141 -3.43 -10.62 -6.24
N ALA A 142 -2.65 -10.13 -7.21
CA ALA A 142 -1.24 -10.48 -7.36
C ALA A 142 -0.43 -10.07 -6.13
N GLU A 143 -0.54 -8.82 -5.68
CA GLU A 143 0.16 -8.30 -4.49
C GLU A 143 -0.18 -9.11 -3.22
N LEU A 144 -1.47 -9.37 -2.96
CA LEU A 144 -1.88 -10.20 -1.81
C LEU A 144 -1.39 -11.65 -1.93
N THR A 145 -1.34 -12.19 -3.15
CA THR A 145 -0.83 -13.54 -3.39
C THR A 145 0.67 -13.60 -3.11
N GLY A 146 1.46 -12.58 -3.47
CA GLY A 146 2.87 -12.49 -3.09
C GLY A 146 3.11 -12.55 -1.58
N ILE A 147 2.29 -11.83 -0.80
CA ILE A 147 2.34 -11.89 0.66
C ILE A 147 2.02 -13.29 1.19
N LEU A 148 1.01 -13.94 0.60
CA LEU A 148 0.65 -15.30 0.97
C LEU A 148 1.78 -16.29 0.69
N ARG A 149 2.46 -16.18 -0.47
CA ARG A 149 3.61 -17.03 -0.83
C ARG A 149 4.79 -16.83 0.12
N ALA A 150 5.03 -15.60 0.56
CA ALA A 150 6.04 -15.30 1.57
C ALA A 150 5.73 -15.99 2.91
N ALA A 151 4.48 -15.94 3.36
CA ALA A 151 4.05 -16.60 4.59
C ALA A 151 4.12 -18.13 4.48
N GLU A 152 3.72 -18.70 3.34
CA GLU A 152 3.83 -20.14 3.07
C GLU A 152 5.31 -20.60 3.08
N LEU A 153 6.22 -19.82 2.48
CA LEU A 153 7.66 -20.10 2.52
C LEU A 153 8.23 -20.02 3.94
N ALA A 154 7.83 -19.02 4.73
CA ALA A 154 8.26 -18.92 6.12
C ALA A 154 7.83 -20.13 6.96
N THR A 155 6.63 -20.67 6.70
CA THR A 155 6.17 -21.94 7.30
C THR A 155 7.04 -23.11 6.88
N GLU A 156 7.33 -23.25 5.58
CA GLU A 156 8.19 -24.32 5.04
C GLU A 156 9.57 -24.30 5.71
N LEU A 157 10.15 -23.11 5.86
CA LEU A 157 11.49 -22.93 6.43
C LEU A 157 11.51 -22.99 7.97
N GLY A 158 10.35 -22.84 8.64
CA GLY A 158 10.26 -22.74 10.10
C GLY A 158 10.97 -21.51 10.65
N ARG A 159 10.92 -20.37 9.96
CA ARG A 159 11.67 -19.14 10.30
C ARG A 159 10.75 -17.94 10.55
N PRO A 160 11.11 -17.00 11.44
CA PRO A 160 10.41 -15.72 11.56
C PRO A 160 10.37 -14.98 10.22
N LEU A 161 9.24 -14.35 9.90
CA LEU A 161 9.06 -13.65 8.62
C LEU A 161 9.27 -12.13 8.76
N ARG A 162 10.16 -11.57 7.94
CA ARG A 162 10.19 -10.11 7.66
C ARG A 162 9.85 -9.88 6.20
N LEU A 163 8.65 -9.37 5.95
CA LEU A 163 8.11 -9.18 4.61
C LEU A 163 8.03 -7.70 4.23
N TYR A 164 8.55 -7.37 3.06
CA TYR A 164 8.55 -6.04 2.47
C TYR A 164 7.71 -6.05 1.19
N THR A 165 6.86 -5.05 1.04
CA THR A 165 6.03 -4.84 -0.16
C THR A 165 5.74 -3.34 -0.31
N ASP A 166 5.57 -2.86 -1.52
CA ASP A 166 5.14 -1.49 -1.79
C ASP A 166 3.62 -1.33 -1.91
N SER A 167 2.87 -2.45 -1.82
CA SER A 167 1.41 -2.49 -1.87
C SER A 167 0.79 -1.76 -0.68
N THR A 168 0.37 -0.51 -0.92
CA THR A 168 -0.36 0.29 0.07
C THR A 168 -1.70 -0.36 0.43
N TYR A 169 -2.38 -0.98 -0.55
CA TYR A 169 -3.65 -1.66 -0.30
C TYR A 169 -3.46 -2.84 0.65
N SER A 170 -2.49 -3.72 0.37
CA SER A 170 -2.26 -4.92 1.16
C SER A 170 -1.85 -4.58 2.59
N ILE A 171 -0.91 -3.64 2.77
CA ILE A 171 -0.54 -3.13 4.10
C ILE A 171 -1.75 -2.56 4.84
N GLY A 172 -2.57 -1.75 4.15
CA GLY A 172 -3.76 -1.13 4.72
C GLY A 172 -4.77 -2.16 5.26
N VAL A 173 -5.10 -3.18 4.46
CA VAL A 173 -6.09 -4.20 4.84
C VAL A 173 -5.54 -5.24 5.82
N LEU A 174 -4.23 -5.50 5.83
CA LEU A 174 -3.63 -6.50 6.72
C LEU A 174 -3.26 -5.91 8.08
N THR A 175 -2.74 -4.68 8.13
CA THR A 175 -2.13 -4.12 9.35
C THR A 175 -2.83 -2.87 9.89
N GLN A 176 -3.53 -2.09 9.05
CA GLN A 176 -4.07 -0.77 9.42
C GLN A 176 -5.60 -0.77 9.63
N GLY A 177 -6.24 -1.94 9.65
CA GLY A 177 -7.68 -2.07 9.88
C GLY A 177 -8.55 -1.50 8.75
N TRP A 178 -8.03 -1.34 7.53
CA TRP A 178 -8.84 -0.88 6.42
C TRP A 178 -9.94 -1.88 6.09
N LYS A 179 -11.12 -1.37 5.72
CA LYS A 179 -12.25 -2.21 5.33
C LYS A 179 -11.94 -2.95 4.02
N VAL A 180 -12.02 -4.27 4.05
CA VAL A 180 -11.88 -5.12 2.86
C VAL A 180 -13.08 -4.93 1.93
N ARG A 181 -12.84 -4.35 0.75
CA ARG A 181 -13.90 -4.06 -0.24
C ARG A 181 -14.07 -5.15 -1.29
N ALA A 182 -12.99 -5.82 -1.66
CA ALA A 182 -12.94 -6.91 -2.63
C ALA A 182 -11.99 -8.02 -2.14
N ASN A 183 -12.06 -9.20 -2.76
CA ASN A 183 -11.16 -10.33 -2.48
C ASN A 183 -11.15 -10.77 -1.00
N LYS A 184 -12.33 -10.76 -0.35
CA LYS A 184 -12.47 -11.02 1.10
C LYS A 184 -11.88 -12.37 1.52
N GLU A 185 -12.11 -13.41 0.73
CA GLU A 185 -11.57 -14.74 1.04
C GLU A 185 -10.04 -14.78 0.93
N LEU A 186 -9.46 -14.14 -0.09
CA LEU A 186 -8.01 -14.04 -0.22
C LEU A 186 -7.40 -13.28 0.96
N VAL A 187 -7.97 -12.13 1.35
CA VAL A 187 -7.50 -11.38 2.52
C VAL A 187 -7.62 -12.22 3.80
N ALA A 188 -8.72 -12.96 3.98
CA ALA A 188 -8.89 -13.86 5.12
C ALA A 188 -7.83 -14.97 5.13
N ARG A 189 -7.53 -15.57 3.97
CA ARG A 189 -6.47 -16.57 3.82
C ARG A 189 -5.09 -16.00 4.14
N VAL A 190 -4.76 -14.81 3.64
CA VAL A 190 -3.48 -14.14 3.94
C VAL A 190 -3.36 -13.86 5.44
N ARG A 191 -4.42 -13.34 6.08
CA ARG A 191 -4.44 -13.12 7.54
C ARG A 191 -4.21 -14.42 8.30
N ARG A 192 -4.93 -15.50 7.98
CA ARG A 192 -4.72 -16.82 8.62
C ARG A 192 -3.28 -17.30 8.47
N ALA A 193 -2.67 -17.12 7.30
CA ALA A 193 -1.28 -17.51 7.07
C ALA A 193 -0.31 -16.67 7.91
N LEU A 194 -0.51 -15.35 8.02
CA LEU A 194 0.30 -14.48 8.87
C LEU A 194 0.07 -14.73 10.36
N ASP A 195 -1.17 -14.99 10.79
CA ASP A 195 -1.52 -15.27 12.19
C ASP A 195 -0.89 -16.59 12.70
N ALA A 196 -0.58 -17.52 11.80
CA ALA A 196 0.19 -18.72 12.12
C ALA A 196 1.68 -18.42 12.43
N HIS A 197 2.14 -17.20 12.13
CA HIS A 197 3.48 -16.69 12.37
C HIS A 197 3.42 -15.48 13.30
N PRO A 198 3.39 -15.68 14.64
CA PRO A 198 3.24 -14.58 15.59
C PRO A 198 4.37 -13.54 15.51
N ASP A 199 5.53 -13.93 14.98
CA ASP A 199 6.70 -13.07 14.78
C ASP A 199 6.76 -12.45 13.37
N ALA A 200 5.74 -12.66 12.53
CA ALA A 200 5.70 -12.08 11.18
C ALA A 200 5.57 -10.54 11.25
N GLN A 201 6.48 -9.87 10.55
CA GLN A 201 6.52 -8.42 10.43
C GLN A 201 6.33 -8.01 8.98
N LEU A 202 5.33 -7.18 8.73
CA LEU A 202 5.05 -6.58 7.42
C LEU A 202 5.50 -5.13 7.38
N PHE A 203 6.31 -4.80 6.38
CA PHE A 203 6.88 -3.48 6.17
C PHE A 203 6.47 -2.93 4.81
N HIS A 204 6.10 -1.64 4.80
CA HIS A 204 5.83 -0.90 3.57
C HIS A 204 7.12 -0.28 3.05
N VAL A 205 7.45 -0.54 1.79
CA VAL A 205 8.53 0.17 1.07
C VAL A 205 7.94 1.07 0.01
N ARG A 206 8.74 2.02 -0.47
CA ARG A 206 8.34 2.84 -1.60
C ARG A 206 8.69 2.10 -2.89
N GLY A 207 7.69 1.89 -3.75
CA GLY A 207 7.90 1.31 -5.08
C GLY A 207 8.79 2.18 -5.95
N HIS A 208 9.62 1.54 -6.78
CA HIS A 208 10.51 2.15 -7.79
C HIS A 208 11.37 3.32 -7.28
N GLN A 209 11.86 3.23 -6.04
CA GLN A 209 12.73 4.26 -5.42
C GLN A 209 14.05 3.67 -4.92
N GLY A 210 14.64 2.72 -5.65
CA GLY A 210 15.99 2.20 -5.38
C GLY A 210 16.05 1.15 -4.27
N VAL A 211 14.93 0.46 -4.00
CA VAL A 211 14.93 -0.72 -3.12
C VAL A 211 15.20 -1.95 -3.99
N ARG A 212 16.48 -2.30 -4.13
CA ARG A 212 16.94 -3.33 -5.09
C ARG A 212 16.12 -4.62 -5.05
N LEU A 213 15.90 -5.19 -3.85
CA LEU A 213 15.17 -6.46 -3.72
C LEU A 213 13.68 -6.34 -4.07
N ASN A 214 13.06 -5.16 -3.90
CA ASN A 214 11.69 -4.93 -4.37
C ASN A 214 11.65 -4.79 -5.89
N GLU A 215 12.63 -4.12 -6.50
CA GLU A 215 12.74 -3.99 -7.95
C GLU A 215 13.02 -5.34 -8.62
N GLU A 216 13.80 -6.22 -7.97
CA GLU A 216 13.96 -7.61 -8.39
C GLU A 216 12.64 -8.39 -8.30
N ALA A 217 11.88 -8.22 -7.22
CA ALA A 217 10.56 -8.84 -7.07
C ALA A 217 9.56 -8.34 -8.15
N ASP A 218 9.50 -7.05 -8.42
CA ASP A 218 8.70 -6.47 -9.52
C ASP A 218 9.11 -7.09 -10.88
N GLY A 219 10.42 -7.17 -11.15
CA GLY A 219 10.94 -7.78 -12.37
C GLY A 219 10.53 -9.24 -12.54
N LEU A 220 10.52 -10.02 -11.45
CA LEU A 220 10.02 -11.40 -11.44
C LEU A 220 8.52 -11.47 -11.72
N ALA A 221 7.73 -10.57 -11.12
CA ALA A 221 6.28 -10.50 -11.33
C ALA A 221 5.95 -10.18 -12.79
N VAL A 222 6.65 -9.20 -13.37
CA VAL A 222 6.52 -8.81 -14.78
C VAL A 222 6.93 -9.96 -15.70
N ARG A 223 8.04 -10.65 -15.40
CA ARG A 223 8.49 -11.83 -16.17
C ARG A 223 7.42 -12.92 -16.18
N ALA A 224 6.83 -13.23 -15.03
CA ALA A 224 5.75 -14.21 -14.95
C ALA A 224 4.57 -13.87 -15.88
N VAL A 225 4.20 -12.59 -15.98
CA VAL A 225 3.14 -12.13 -16.91
C VAL A 225 3.56 -12.27 -18.38
N GLN A 226 4.80 -11.90 -18.71
CA GLN A 226 5.33 -11.95 -20.08
C GLN A 226 5.44 -13.39 -20.58
N ASP A 227 6.02 -14.27 -19.77
CA ASP A 227 6.27 -15.66 -20.13
C ASP A 227 5.03 -16.54 -19.96
N ARG A 228 4.04 -16.07 -19.19
CA ARG A 228 2.85 -16.84 -18.77
C ARG A 228 3.21 -18.18 -18.13
N ALA A 229 4.29 -18.17 -17.35
CA ALA A 229 4.90 -19.35 -16.77
C ALA A 229 5.24 -19.14 -15.29
N SER A 230 5.39 -20.25 -14.57
CA SER A 230 5.72 -20.26 -13.15
C SER A 230 6.98 -21.09 -12.90
N THR A 231 7.90 -20.59 -12.08
CA THR A 231 9.16 -21.26 -11.71
C THR A 231 9.04 -22.08 -10.44
N GLY A 232 8.09 -21.74 -9.56
CA GLY A 232 8.17 -22.10 -8.14
C GLY A 232 9.32 -21.36 -7.44
N TRP A 233 9.57 -21.69 -6.17
CA TRP A 233 10.72 -21.16 -5.43
C TRP A 233 12.00 -21.85 -5.90
N VAL A 234 12.86 -21.12 -6.61
CA VAL A 234 14.13 -21.62 -7.15
C VAL A 234 15.31 -20.89 -6.53
N SER A 235 16.45 -21.57 -6.40
CA SER A 235 17.71 -20.91 -6.04
C SER A 235 18.38 -20.46 -7.36
N PRO A 236 18.65 -19.15 -7.55
CA PRO A 236 19.27 -18.64 -8.76
C PRO A 236 20.73 -19.09 -8.94
#